data_AF-A0A0B8QSR9-F1
#
_entry.id   AF-A0A0B8QSR9-F1
#
_cell.length_a   1.000
_cell.length_b   1.000
_cell.length_c   1.000
_cell.angle_alpha   90.00
_cell.angle_beta   90.00
_cell.angle_gamma   90.00
#
_symmetry.space_group_name_H-M   'P 1'
#
loop_
_entity.id
_entity.type
_entity.pdbx_description
1 polymer ?
#
loop_
_entity_poly.entity_id
_entity_poly.type
_entity_poly.pdbx_seq_one_letter_code
_entity_poly.pdbx_strand_id
1 'polypeptide(L)'
;MVEDCVNAVGVDVNTASAALLNRVAGLSVTLAQNIVAHRDENGRFASRASLKKVARMGPKAFEQSAGFLRIMDGKNPLDASSVHPEAYPVVKAISEKTSRPLSELIGIVVSLLSLTQWTTPMSSLVFRQ
;
A
#
# COMPACT_ATOMS: atom_id res chain seq x y z
N MET A 1 -9.71 -15.38 9.58
CA MET A 1 -10.85 -14.53 9.16
C MET A 1 -10.92 -13.24 9.99
N VAL A 2 -9.80 -12.52 10.13
CA VAL A 2 -9.70 -11.17 10.76
C VAL A 2 -8.73 -10.26 9.99
N GLU A 3 -7.85 -10.83 9.17
CA GLU A 3 -6.83 -10.12 8.37
C GLU A 3 -7.44 -9.24 7.25
N ASP A 4 -8.59 -9.60 6.70
CA ASP A 4 -9.20 -8.89 5.57
C ASP A 4 -9.74 -7.49 5.93
N CYS A 5 -10.29 -7.31 7.15
CA CYS A 5 -10.89 -6.04 7.55
C CYS A 5 -9.87 -4.91 7.75
N VAL A 6 -8.63 -5.25 8.10
CA VAL A 6 -7.56 -4.26 8.36
C VAL A 6 -6.81 -3.88 7.09
N ASN A 7 -6.71 -4.80 6.12
CA ASN A 7 -6.11 -4.52 4.82
C ASN A 7 -6.96 -3.56 3.96
N ALA A 8 -8.29 -3.60 4.08
CA ALA A 8 -9.16 -2.73 3.28
C ALA A 8 -9.05 -1.23 3.64
N VAL A 9 -8.75 -0.90 4.91
CA VAL A 9 -8.74 0.48 5.38
C VAL A 9 -7.41 1.17 5.13
N GLY A 10 -6.29 0.43 5.08
CA GLY A 10 -4.94 0.98 4.99
C GLY A 10 -4.49 1.63 6.30
N VAL A 11 -3.28 1.30 6.75
CA VAL A 11 -2.76 1.67 8.08
C VAL A 11 -1.66 2.71 7.92
N ASP A 12 -1.77 3.83 8.64
CA ASP A 12 -0.73 4.85 8.66
C ASP A 12 0.49 4.39 9.46
N VAL A 13 1.65 4.29 8.84
CA VAL A 13 2.86 3.75 9.49
C VAL A 13 3.44 4.69 10.55
N ASN A 14 3.19 6.00 10.44
CA ASN A 14 3.68 6.99 11.38
C ASN A 14 2.86 7.02 12.67
N THR A 15 1.59 6.63 12.61
CA THR A 15 0.65 6.75 13.74
C THR A 15 0.24 5.38 14.29
N ALA A 16 0.37 4.32 13.50
CA ALA A 16 -0.01 2.98 13.93
C ALA A 16 0.85 2.45 15.08
N SER A 17 0.22 1.61 15.90
CA SER A 17 0.86 0.82 16.93
C SER A 17 1.39 -0.50 16.36
N ALA A 18 2.36 -1.11 17.04
CA ALA A 18 2.92 -2.40 16.63
C ALA A 18 1.84 -3.50 16.52
N ALA A 19 0.81 -3.45 17.37
CA ALA A 19 -0.31 -4.39 17.33
C ALA A 19 -1.17 -4.25 16.06
N LEU A 20 -1.38 -3.01 15.56
CA LEU A 20 -2.09 -2.76 14.31
C LEU A 20 -1.25 -3.19 13.11
N LEU A 21 0.04 -2.86 13.10
CA LEU A 21 0.97 -3.27 12.05
C LEU A 21 1.11 -4.79 11.94
N ASN A 22 1.07 -5.51 13.06
CA ASN A 22 1.12 -6.96 13.07
C ASN A 22 -0.09 -7.63 12.39
N ARG A 23 -1.18 -6.90 12.13
CA ARG A 23 -2.32 -7.43 11.39
C ARG A 23 -2.25 -7.16 9.88
N VAL A 24 -1.21 -6.49 9.40
CA VAL A 24 -1.01 -6.19 7.98
C VAL A 24 -0.35 -7.39 7.30
N ALA A 25 -0.82 -7.72 6.09
CA ALA A 25 -0.25 -8.79 5.29
C ALA A 25 1.25 -8.56 5.02
N GLY A 26 2.07 -9.57 5.30
CA GLY A 26 3.52 -9.52 5.10
C GLY A 26 4.32 -8.89 6.24
N LEU A 27 3.67 -8.42 7.31
CA LEU A 27 4.36 -7.97 8.53
C LEU A 27 4.29 -9.06 9.61
N SER A 28 5.40 -9.28 10.31
CA SER A 28 5.48 -10.13 11.50
C SER A 28 5.56 -9.26 12.77
N VAL A 29 5.27 -9.83 13.94
CA VAL A 29 5.32 -9.13 15.23
C VAL A 29 6.64 -8.39 15.42
N THR A 30 7.77 -9.05 15.14
CA THR A 30 9.10 -8.46 15.22
C THR A 30 9.29 -7.32 14.23
N LEU A 31 8.75 -7.46 13.01
CA LEU A 31 8.87 -6.41 11.99
C LEU A 31 8.06 -5.17 12.37
N ALA A 32 6.85 -5.37 12.90
CA ALA A 32 6.00 -4.31 13.41
C ALA A 32 6.68 -3.55 14.57
N GLN A 33 7.34 -4.26 15.49
CA GLN A 33 8.15 -3.65 16.54
C GLN A 33 9.35 -2.88 15.97
N ASN A 34 10.06 -3.45 14.99
CA ASN A 34 11.20 -2.80 14.34
C ASN A 34 10.78 -1.51 13.62
N ILE A 35 9.59 -1.46 13.01
CA ILE A 35 9.06 -0.25 12.37
C ILE A 35 8.86 0.85 13.42
N VAL A 36 8.24 0.53 14.56
CA VAL A 36 8.02 1.48 15.65
C VAL A 36 9.34 1.95 16.26
N ALA A 37 10.28 1.03 16.50
CA ALA A 37 11.62 1.37 17.01
C ALA A 37 12.39 2.26 16.02
N HIS A 38 12.34 1.94 14.72
CA HIS A 38 12.96 2.78 13.69
C HIS A 38 12.36 4.18 13.65
N ARG A 39 11.04 4.31 13.85
CA ARG A 39 10.37 5.61 13.96
C ARG A 39 10.82 6.40 15.19
N ASP A 40 11.05 5.71 16.31
CA ASP A 40 11.50 6.33 17.55
C ASP A 40 12.95 6.86 17.42
N GLU A 41 13.82 6.07 16.79
CA GLU A 41 15.23 6.44 16.58
C GLU A 41 15.45 7.45 15.45
N ASN A 42 14.80 7.27 14.30
CA ASN A 42 15.06 8.06 13.08
C ASN A 42 14.00 9.15 12.85
N GLY A 43 12.94 9.17 13.65
CA GLY A 43 11.77 10.02 13.45
C GLY A 43 10.78 9.46 12.43
N ARG A 44 9.88 10.33 11.97
CA ARG A 44 8.75 9.94 11.09
C ARG A 44 9.24 9.47 9.72
N PHE A 45 8.56 8.48 9.15
CA PHE A 45 8.78 8.02 7.78
C PHE A 45 8.28 9.09 6.79
N ALA A 46 9.20 9.63 5.99
CA ALA A 46 8.88 10.60 4.94
C ALA A 46 8.48 9.96 3.60
N SER A 47 8.83 8.69 3.37
CA SER A 47 8.58 7.98 2.10
C SER A 47 8.63 6.46 2.31
N ARG A 48 7.97 5.69 1.43
CA ARG A 48 8.01 4.22 1.50
C ARG A 48 9.40 3.64 1.31
N ALA A 49 10.28 4.36 0.62
CA ALA A 49 11.69 3.99 0.51
C ALA A 49 12.40 3.88 1.87
N SER A 50 11.99 4.66 2.87
CA SER A 50 12.53 4.58 4.23
C SER A 50 12.12 3.28 4.94
N LEU A 51 10.99 2.66 4.57
CA LEU A 51 10.60 1.36 5.12
C LEU A 51 11.60 0.26 4.75
N LYS A 52 12.25 0.36 3.58
CA LYS A 52 13.32 -0.57 3.17
C LYS A 52 14.57 -0.49 4.07
N LYS A 53 14.72 0.59 4.84
CA LYS A 53 15.83 0.74 5.81
C LYS A 53 15.52 0.08 7.15
N VAL A 54 14.28 -0.35 7.40
CA VAL A 54 13.89 -1.01 8.64
C VAL A 54 14.55 -2.38 8.73
N ALA A 55 15.10 -2.70 9.91
CA ALA A 55 15.73 -3.98 10.15
C ALA A 55 14.77 -5.16 9.87
N ARG A 56 15.25 -6.15 9.12
CA ARG A 56 14.51 -7.33 8.63
C ARG A 56 13.42 -7.06 7.58
N MET A 57 13.28 -5.83 7.08
CA MET A 57 12.39 -5.55 5.95
C MET A 57 12.95 -6.18 4.67
N GLY A 58 12.48 -7.38 4.33
CA GLY A 58 12.83 -8.05 3.07
C GLY A 58 12.04 -7.48 1.88
N PRO A 59 12.52 -7.66 0.63
CA PRO A 59 11.83 -7.18 -0.57
C PRO A 59 10.42 -7.76 -0.70
N LYS A 60 10.23 -9.03 -0.36
CA LYS A 60 8.92 -9.71 -0.39
C LYS A 60 7.96 -9.17 0.68
N ALA A 61 8.45 -8.96 1.91
CA ALA A 61 7.64 -8.38 2.98
C ALA A 61 7.24 -6.93 2.66
N PHE A 62 8.17 -6.16 2.09
CA PHE A 62 7.93 -4.79 1.62
C PHE A 62 6.87 -4.78 0.51
N GLU A 63 7.01 -5.62 -0.51
CA GLU A 63 6.05 -5.69 -1.61
C GLU A 63 4.65 -6.02 -1.11
N GLN A 64 4.49 -7.03 -0.26
CA GLN A 64 3.19 -7.44 0.28
C GLN A 64 2.57 -6.36 1.19
N SER A 65 3.37 -5.64 1.96
CA SER A 65 2.87 -4.62 2.90
C SER A 65 2.72 -3.22 2.29
N ALA A 66 3.44 -2.91 1.20
CA ALA A 66 3.49 -1.57 0.61
C ALA A 66 2.15 -1.06 0.07
N GLY A 67 1.21 -1.94 -0.27
CA GLY A 67 -0.15 -1.55 -0.69
C GLY A 67 -1.08 -1.16 0.46
N PHE A 68 -0.75 -1.62 1.67
CA PHE A 68 -1.56 -1.44 2.88
C PHE A 68 -0.98 -0.37 3.81
N LEU A 69 0.34 -0.16 3.76
CA LEU A 69 1.01 0.88 4.52
C LEU A 69 0.85 2.25 3.85
N ARG A 70 0.26 3.19 4.59
CA ARG A 70 0.09 4.58 4.18
C ARG A 70 1.07 5.47 4.94
N ILE A 71 1.52 6.52 4.27
CA ILE A 71 2.33 7.58 4.88
C ILE A 71 1.57 8.88 4.68
N MET A 72 0.80 9.26 5.69
CA MET A 72 0.19 10.59 5.74
C MET A 72 1.30 11.63 5.94
N ASP A 73 1.23 12.73 5.19
CA ASP A 73 2.27 13.79 5.16
C ASP A 73 3.63 13.36 4.56
N GLY A 74 3.63 12.32 3.72
CA GLY A 74 4.81 11.90 2.98
C GLY A 74 5.24 12.90 1.88
N LYS A 75 6.52 12.83 1.49
CA LYS A 75 7.08 13.69 0.43
C LYS A 75 6.36 13.53 -0.92
N ASN A 76 5.76 12.36 -1.17
CA ASN A 76 4.86 12.17 -2.31
C ASN A 76 3.41 11.97 -1.84
N PRO A 77 2.43 12.65 -2.45
CA PRO A 77 1.01 12.44 -2.16
C PRO A 77 0.52 11.04 -2.59
N LEU A 78 1.25 10.36 -3.48
CA LEU A 78 0.98 8.97 -3.85
C LEU A 78 1.25 7.98 -2.72
N ASP A 79 2.16 8.29 -1.80
CA ASP A 79 2.47 7.41 -0.66
C ASP A 79 1.30 7.33 0.34
N ALA A 80 0.39 8.31 0.33
CA ALA A 80 -0.85 8.30 1.09
C ALA A 80 -1.95 7.43 0.45
N SER A 81 -1.81 7.07 -0.83
CA SER A 81 -2.76 6.26 -1.60
C SER A 81 -2.41 4.78 -1.57
N SER A 82 -3.38 3.89 -1.84
CA SER A 82 -3.12 2.44 -1.99
C SER A 82 -2.37 2.07 -3.30
N VAL A 83 -1.84 3.06 -4.03
CA VAL A 83 -1.05 2.85 -5.25
C VAL A 83 0.30 2.25 -4.88
N HIS A 84 0.67 1.14 -5.52
CA HIS A 84 2.00 0.56 -5.40
C HIS A 84 3.07 1.40 -6.12
N PRO A 85 4.33 1.43 -5.62
CA PRO A 85 5.42 2.17 -6.26
C PRO A 85 5.69 1.74 -7.70
N GLU A 86 5.36 0.50 -8.07
CA GLU A 86 5.45 0.01 -9.46
C GLU A 86 4.51 0.76 -10.42
N ALA A 87 3.39 1.26 -9.91
CA ALA A 87 2.42 2.04 -10.68
C ALA A 87 2.75 3.55 -10.72
N TYR A 88 3.78 4.03 -10.00
CA TYR A 88 4.17 5.44 -10.04
C TYR A 88 4.53 5.94 -11.45
N PRO A 89 5.34 5.24 -12.26
CA PRO A 89 5.60 5.66 -13.64
C PRO A 89 4.32 5.70 -14.49
N VAL A 90 3.39 4.76 -14.26
CA VAL A 90 2.10 4.71 -14.98
C VAL A 90 1.23 5.91 -14.61
N VAL A 91 1.07 6.20 -13.31
CA VAL A 91 0.28 7.35 -12.83
C VAL A 91 0.89 8.66 -13.29
N LYS A 92 2.23 8.77 -13.31
CA LYS A 92 2.93 9.96 -13.81
C LYS A 92 2.70 10.16 -15.31
N ALA A 93 2.81 9.10 -16.11
CA ALA A 93 2.53 9.16 -17.55
C ALA A 93 1.07 9.54 -17.86
N ILE A 94 0.10 9.04 -17.07
CA ILE A 94 -1.31 9.40 -17.19
C ILE A 94 -1.54 10.86 -16.77
N SER A 95 -0.89 11.33 -15.71
CA SER A 95 -0.97 12.73 -15.26
C SER A 95 -0.43 13.69 -16.31
N GLU A 96 0.71 13.38 -16.93
CA GLU A 96 1.27 14.16 -18.04
C GLU A 96 0.32 14.20 -19.25
N LYS A 97 -0.28 13.06 -19.63
CA LYS A 97 -1.23 13.00 -20.75
C LYS A 97 -2.56 13.72 -20.48
N THR A 98 -3.01 13.73 -19.24
CA THR A 98 -4.34 14.23 -18.87
C THR A 98 -4.28 15.68 -18.36
N SER A 99 -3.09 16.24 -18.10
CA SER A 99 -2.87 17.55 -17.45
C SER A 99 -3.71 17.73 -16.17
N ARG A 100 -3.97 16.64 -15.45
CA ARG A 100 -4.74 16.64 -14.20
C ARG A 100 -3.82 16.45 -13.00
N PRO A 101 -4.13 17.10 -11.87
CA PRO A 101 -3.34 16.95 -10.65
C PRO A 101 -3.43 15.51 -10.14
N LEU A 102 -2.29 14.96 -9.69
CA LEU A 102 -2.18 13.58 -9.19
C LEU A 102 -3.24 13.23 -8.13
N SER A 103 -3.63 14.19 -7.29
CA SER A 103 -4.67 14.04 -6.28
C SER A 103 -6.03 13.63 -6.83
N GLU A 104 -6.38 14.07 -8.05
CA GLU A 104 -7.67 13.76 -8.69
C GLU A 104 -7.65 12.35 -9.32
N LEU A 105 -6.50 11.92 -9.84
CA LEU A 105 -6.31 10.60 -10.45
C LEU A 105 -6.32 9.45 -9.42
N ILE A 106 -5.85 9.72 -8.20
CA ILE A 106 -5.84 8.76 -7.09
C ILE A 106 -7.27 8.26 -6.78
N GLY A 107 -8.27 9.14 -6.79
CA GLY A 107 -9.67 8.77 -6.54
C GLY A 107 -10.25 7.88 -7.64
N ILE A 108 -9.83 8.07 -8.89
CA ILE A 108 -10.35 7.33 -10.05
C ILE A 108 -9.77 5.92 -10.11
N VAL A 109 -8.47 5.75 -9.82
CA VAL A 109 -7.81 4.42 -9.82
C VAL A 109 -8.38 3.51 -8.73
N VAL A 110 -8.64 4.04 -7.54
CA VAL A 110 -9.26 3.25 -6.46
C VAL A 110 -10.68 2.81 -6.84
N SER A 111 -11.42 3.68 -7.55
CA SER A 111 -12.76 3.37 -8.04
C SER A 111 -12.74 2.31 -9.14
N LEU A 112 -11.74 2.32 -10.03
CA LEU A 112 -11.60 1.33 -11.11
C LEU A 112 -11.24 -0.06 -10.58
N LEU A 113 -10.35 -0.14 -9.58
CA LEU A 113 -10.04 -1.40 -8.88
C LEU A 113 -11.23 -1.92 -8.04
N SER A 114 -12.11 -1.02 -7.59
CA SER A 114 -13.37 -1.41 -6.94
C SER A 114 -14.43 -1.91 -7.92
N LEU A 115 -14.37 -1.53 -9.19
CA LEU A 115 -15.33 -1.94 -10.22
C LEU A 115 -14.96 -3.27 -10.88
N THR A 116 -13.68 -3.63 -10.93
CA THR A 116 -13.25 -4.93 -11.49
C THR A 116 -13.53 -6.13 -10.57
N GLN A 117 -13.89 -5.91 -9.30
CA GLN A 117 -14.31 -6.97 -8.37
C GLN A 117 -15.80 -7.32 -8.45
N TRP A 118 -16.60 -6.63 -9.29
CA TRP A 118 -18.03 -6.94 -9.49
C TRP A 118 -18.41 -7.34 -10.93
N THR A 119 -17.48 -7.32 -11.89
CA THR A 119 -17.76 -7.76 -13.27
C THR A 119 -17.22 -9.15 -13.59
N THR A 120 -17.30 -10.09 -12.66
CA THR A 120 -17.29 -11.51 -13.03
C THR A 120 -18.33 -12.30 -12.25
N PRO A 121 -19.57 -12.35 -12.74
CA PRO A 121 -20.35 -13.56 -12.73
C PRO A 121 -20.23 -14.28 -14.08
N MET A 122 -19.71 -15.51 -14.03
CA MET A 122 -20.08 -16.63 -14.92
C MET A 122 -19.44 -16.70 -16.33
N SER A 123 -18.39 -17.52 -16.47
CA SER A 123 -18.44 -18.63 -17.43
C SER A 123 -17.41 -19.71 -17.08
N SER A 124 -17.88 -20.74 -16.37
CA SER A 124 -17.44 -22.11 -16.63
C SER A 124 -17.80 -22.44 -18.08
N LEU A 125 -16.83 -22.48 -19.00
CA LEU A 125 -16.75 -23.48 -20.09
C LEU A 125 -15.58 -23.16 -21.04
N VAL A 126 -14.46 -23.84 -20.84
CA VAL A 126 -13.55 -24.52 -21.80
C VAL A 126 -12.62 -25.30 -20.86
N PHE A 127 -12.83 -26.54 -20.40
CA PHE A 127 -13.27 -27.81 -21.00
C PHE A 127 -12.52 -28.21 -22.28
N ARG A 128 -11.58 -29.15 -22.09
CA ARG A 128 -11.39 -30.40 -22.86
C ARG A 128 -11.22 -30.26 -24.37
N GLN A 129 -9.99 -30.50 -24.84
CA GLN A 129 -9.62 -31.68 -25.64
C GLN A 129 -8.19 -32.08 -25.28
#